data_AF-A0A858ZPX9-F1
#
_entry.id   AF-A0A858ZPX9-F1
#
_cell.length_a   1.000
_cell.length_b   1.000
_cell.length_c   1.000
_cell.angle_alpha   90.00
_cell.angle_beta   90.00
_cell.angle_gamma   90.00
#
_symmetry.space_group_name_H-M   'P 1'
#
loop_
_entity.id
_entity.type
_entity.pdbx_description
1 polymer ?
#
loop_
_entity_poly.entity_id
_entity_poly.type
_entity_poly.pdbx_seq_one_letter_code
_entity_poly.pdbx_strand_id
1 'polypeptide(L)'
;MISVRQKVALQFVVSNLALIANFVLSIVLARLLTPQEIGIFSMSAVLMAVAHVFRDFGVTAFIKREKELTPDTLRNALGVLLITSWSVAAAMFFSAPYWAHFFHEAQVLLVVRVLALGFVFIPFGAIPMAILSREMAVEKSARITAVTSVVYFGSSVGLALAGFGAMTMAWANLVNIIVSGAMARWVVDRPLPWLPGFRQLHDIVHFGLGNLLTALLKAADNALPDILLGRWMTPAAVGLFSRANSTVNMVGTALLPTVNFFALPYMAKVHHTHGLVAGEYLRASSLINALMLPALAAIAVLAHDIVSLLYGRAWLEAVPAIPWLCLSYAISSLFTLSAPALTGVGKPYAAIGPNAVLVAAKVACAVWLMDGTLHTFALAVALGQLLSVPYYLWIHERYLGLRWTAWTRSTMSLVVQALLVGCVCLGIRQMLPQDIAPWIAIVVTGACAMLAFLAGCFLLSLPMADELKRMRHTLMQRRRNP
;
A
#
# COMPACT_ATOMS: atom_id res chain seq x y z
N MET A 1 30.60 7.58 15.20
CA MET A 1 29.14 7.43 15.33
C MET A 1 28.47 8.25 14.23
N ILE A 2 27.71 7.62 13.35
CA ILE A 2 26.97 8.31 12.29
C ILE A 2 25.94 9.26 12.91
N SER A 3 25.92 10.52 12.47
CA SER A 3 24.96 11.53 12.94
C SER A 3 23.52 11.09 12.64
N VAL A 4 22.56 11.53 13.46
CA VAL A 4 21.13 11.21 13.25
C VAL A 4 20.67 11.56 11.83
N ARG A 5 21.16 12.67 11.27
CA ARG A 5 20.85 13.10 9.90
C ARG A 5 21.37 12.11 8.85
N GLN A 6 22.58 11.59 9.02
CA GLN A 6 23.15 10.60 8.11
C GLN A 6 22.43 9.24 8.23
N LYS A 7 21.98 8.83 9.43
CA LYS A 7 21.15 7.63 9.60
C LYS A 7 19.83 7.75 8.84
N VAL A 8 19.13 8.88 9.00
CA VAL A 8 17.88 9.15 8.28
C VAL A 8 18.11 9.16 6.76
N ALA A 9 19.19 9.79 6.29
CA ALA A 9 19.54 9.81 4.87
C ALA A 9 19.82 8.39 4.32
N LEU A 10 20.56 7.56 5.06
CA LEU A 10 20.84 6.18 4.69
C LEU A 10 19.56 5.35 4.58
N GLN A 11 18.66 5.45 5.56
CA GLN A 11 17.38 4.74 5.52
C GLN A 11 16.54 5.19 4.32
N PHE A 12 16.51 6.49 4.06
CA PHE A 12 15.79 7.06 2.93
C PHE A 12 16.32 6.49 1.61
N VAL A 13 17.64 6.51 1.40
CA VAL A 13 18.27 5.97 0.18
C VAL A 13 17.94 4.49 0.01
N VAL A 14 18.13 3.67 1.05
CA VAL A 14 17.86 2.22 0.96
C VAL A 14 16.38 1.92 0.72
N SER A 15 15.48 2.64 1.37
CA SER A 15 14.04 2.45 1.19
C SER A 15 13.61 2.83 -0.23
N ASN A 16 14.13 3.93 -0.80
CA ASN A 16 13.84 4.32 -2.18
C ASN A 16 14.47 3.35 -3.20
N LEU A 17 15.70 2.88 -2.97
CA LEU A 17 16.31 1.86 -3.82
C LEU A 17 15.51 0.55 -3.80
N ALA A 18 15.02 0.14 -2.64
CA ALA A 18 14.14 -1.03 -2.53
C ALA A 18 12.81 -0.81 -3.26
N LEU A 19 12.21 0.38 -3.20
CA LEU A 19 11.01 0.71 -3.97
C LEU A 19 11.26 0.61 -5.48
N ILE A 20 12.36 1.19 -5.97
CA ILE A 20 12.77 1.11 -7.38
C ILE A 20 13.02 -0.34 -7.79
N ALA A 21 13.74 -1.11 -6.98
CA ALA A 21 14.02 -2.52 -7.25
C ALA A 21 12.73 -3.36 -7.32
N ASN A 22 11.78 -3.14 -6.41
CA ASN A 22 10.47 -3.81 -6.45
C ASN A 22 9.65 -3.40 -7.67
N PHE A 23 9.71 -2.13 -8.08
CA PHE A 23 9.04 -1.66 -9.29
C PHE A 23 9.63 -2.30 -10.55
N VAL A 24 10.96 -2.32 -10.68
CA VAL A 24 11.65 -3.01 -11.77
C VAL A 24 11.35 -4.50 -11.76
N LEU A 25 11.37 -5.16 -10.59
CA LEU A 25 11.03 -6.57 -10.47
C LEU A 25 9.60 -6.84 -10.92
N SER A 26 8.67 -5.97 -10.53
CA SER A 26 7.26 -6.06 -10.93
C SER A 26 7.10 -6.02 -12.46
N ILE A 27 7.88 -5.17 -13.14
CA ILE A 27 7.93 -5.09 -14.62
C ILE A 27 8.55 -6.36 -15.22
N VAL A 28 9.70 -6.81 -14.69
CA VAL A 28 10.40 -8.00 -15.18
C VAL A 28 9.51 -9.24 -15.03
N LEU A 29 8.89 -9.44 -13.87
CA LEU A 29 7.97 -10.56 -13.64
C LEU A 29 6.73 -10.48 -14.54
N ALA A 30 6.17 -9.29 -14.78
CA ALA A 30 5.06 -9.14 -15.72
C ALA A 30 5.43 -9.48 -17.17
N ARG A 31 6.71 -9.40 -17.54
CA ARG A 31 7.20 -9.79 -18.88
C ARG A 31 7.59 -11.26 -18.97
N LEU A 32 7.95 -11.89 -17.85
CA LEU A 32 8.34 -13.30 -17.79
C LEU A 32 7.16 -14.24 -17.50
N LEU A 33 6.15 -13.74 -16.77
CA LEU A 33 4.99 -14.52 -16.35
C LEU A 33 3.73 -14.07 -17.07
N THR A 34 2.84 -15.03 -17.26
CA THR A 34 1.50 -14.80 -17.84
C THR A 34 0.54 -14.15 -16.84
N PRO A 35 -0.53 -13.50 -17.32
CA PRO A 35 -1.59 -12.98 -16.44
C PRO A 35 -2.20 -14.04 -15.53
N GLN A 36 -2.34 -15.28 -16.00
CA GLN A 36 -2.89 -16.39 -15.22
C GLN A 36 -1.98 -16.73 -14.03
N GLU A 37 -0.68 -16.88 -14.25
CA GLU A 37 0.28 -17.22 -13.18
C GLU A 37 0.35 -16.13 -12.10
N ILE A 38 0.31 -14.87 -12.50
CA ILE A 38 0.27 -13.73 -11.57
C ILE A 38 -1.06 -13.68 -10.82
N GLY A 39 -2.15 -14.04 -11.48
CA GLY A 39 -3.47 -14.15 -10.86
C GLY A 39 -3.55 -15.20 -9.77
N ILE A 40 -3.04 -16.41 -10.05
CA ILE A 40 -2.99 -17.53 -9.07
C ILE A 40 -2.20 -17.12 -7.83
N PHE A 41 -1.06 -16.46 -8.01
CA PHE A 41 -0.30 -15.92 -6.89
C PHE A 41 -1.08 -14.83 -6.15
N SER A 42 -1.74 -13.90 -6.86
CA SER A 42 -2.50 -12.80 -6.24
C SER A 42 -3.65 -13.33 -5.38
N MET A 43 -4.42 -14.31 -5.86
CA MET A 43 -5.45 -15.00 -5.08
C MET A 43 -4.90 -15.65 -3.81
N SER A 44 -3.69 -16.21 -3.88
CA SER A 44 -3.05 -16.85 -2.73
C SER A 44 -2.46 -15.80 -1.77
N ALA A 45 -1.94 -14.70 -2.31
CA ALA A 45 -1.32 -13.60 -1.57
C ALA A 45 -2.34 -12.83 -0.72
N VAL A 46 -3.60 -12.73 -1.14
CA VAL A 46 -4.64 -12.10 -0.30
C VAL A 46 -4.96 -12.92 0.95
N LEU A 47 -4.93 -14.26 0.86
CA LEU A 47 -5.05 -15.13 2.03
C LEU A 47 -3.88 -14.91 2.99
N MET A 48 -2.67 -14.82 2.45
CA MET A 48 -1.46 -14.49 3.20
C MET A 48 -1.57 -13.10 3.86
N ALA A 49 -2.09 -12.09 3.17
CA ALA A 49 -2.25 -10.73 3.70
C ALA A 49 -3.21 -10.68 4.89
N VAL A 50 -4.34 -11.41 4.82
CA VAL A 50 -5.27 -11.55 5.95
C VAL A 50 -4.62 -12.32 7.10
N ALA A 51 -3.91 -13.41 6.79
CA ALA A 51 -3.16 -14.22 7.78
C ALA A 51 -2.09 -13.40 8.53
N HIS A 52 -1.43 -12.45 7.86
CA HIS A 52 -0.46 -11.56 8.50
C HIS A 52 -1.08 -10.70 9.62
N VAL A 53 -2.34 -10.28 9.49
CA VAL A 53 -3.01 -9.48 10.52
C VAL A 53 -3.17 -10.26 11.82
N PHE A 54 -3.56 -11.54 11.72
CA PHE A 54 -3.68 -12.42 12.88
C PHE A 54 -2.31 -12.72 13.51
N ARG A 55 -1.29 -12.82 12.68
CA ARG A 55 0.05 -13.20 13.10
C ARG A 55 0.77 -12.10 13.87
N ASP A 56 0.68 -10.84 13.44
CA ASP A 56 1.48 -9.76 14.05
C ASP A 56 1.05 -9.45 15.50
N PHE A 57 -0.20 -9.78 15.89
CA PHE A 57 -0.78 -9.84 17.24
C PHE A 57 -0.22 -8.87 18.30
N GLY A 58 0.16 -7.65 17.89
CA GLY A 58 0.78 -6.62 18.73
C GLY A 58 2.18 -6.94 19.30
N VAL A 59 2.76 -8.12 19.05
CA VAL A 59 4.01 -8.58 19.71
C VAL A 59 5.20 -7.67 19.36
N THR A 60 5.31 -7.28 18.10
CA THR A 60 6.38 -6.36 17.64
C THR A 60 6.23 -4.96 18.24
N ALA A 61 5.00 -4.50 18.49
CA ALA A 61 4.72 -3.22 19.13
C ALA A 61 4.99 -3.29 20.64
N PHE A 62 4.68 -4.42 21.29
CA PHE A 62 5.00 -4.68 22.69
C PHE A 62 6.52 -4.59 22.95
N ILE A 63 7.34 -5.27 22.15
CA ILE A 63 8.82 -5.22 22.27
C ILE A 63 9.36 -3.78 22.17
N LYS A 64 8.78 -2.95 21.30
CA LYS A 64 9.18 -1.54 21.12
C LYS A 64 8.79 -0.66 22.30
N ARG A 65 7.64 -0.94 22.93
CA ARG A 65 7.09 -0.17 24.05
C ARG A 65 7.74 -0.52 25.39
N GLU A 66 8.11 -1.79 25.58
CA GLU A 66 8.56 -2.31 26.86
C GLU A 66 9.78 -1.55 27.40
N LYS A 67 9.83 -1.21 28.68
CA LYS A 67 10.93 -0.37 29.20
C LYS A 67 12.25 -1.15 29.24
N GLU A 68 12.21 -2.39 29.69
CA GLU A 68 13.38 -3.25 29.83
C GLU A 68 13.16 -4.59 29.14
N LEU A 69 14.07 -4.96 28.22
CA LEU A 69 14.05 -6.26 27.56
C LEU A 69 14.86 -7.25 28.37
N THR A 70 14.19 -7.94 29.30
CA THR A 70 14.79 -9.09 29.98
C THR A 70 14.80 -10.31 29.04
N PRO A 71 15.72 -11.28 29.25
CA PRO A 71 15.70 -12.53 28.50
C PRO A 71 14.35 -13.26 28.59
N ASP A 72 13.68 -13.20 29.74
CA ASP A 72 12.38 -13.84 29.94
C ASP A 72 11.26 -13.12 29.18
N THR A 73 11.30 -11.78 29.09
CA THR A 73 10.38 -11.01 28.23
C THR A 73 10.51 -11.45 26.77
N LEU A 74 11.74 -11.61 26.27
CA LEU A 74 11.99 -12.06 24.90
C LEU A 74 11.56 -13.53 24.68
N ARG A 75 11.75 -14.41 25.68
CA ARG A 75 11.25 -15.79 25.64
C ARG A 75 9.74 -15.83 25.55
N ASN A 76 9.05 -15.04 26.37
CA ASN A 76 7.59 -14.95 26.37
C ASN A 76 7.07 -14.39 25.03
N ALA A 77 7.69 -13.34 24.51
CA ALA A 77 7.35 -12.79 23.20
C ALA A 77 7.55 -13.81 22.06
N LEU A 78 8.62 -14.62 22.12
CA LEU A 78 8.84 -15.73 21.18
C LEU A 78 7.76 -16.80 21.30
N GLY A 79 7.36 -17.17 22.51
CA GLY A 79 6.28 -18.14 22.74
C GLY A 79 4.95 -17.67 22.13
N VAL A 80 4.55 -16.42 22.36
CA VAL A 80 3.34 -15.85 21.76
C VAL A 80 3.42 -15.88 20.24
N LEU A 81 4.56 -15.44 19.68
CA LEU A 81 4.73 -15.31 18.24
C LEU A 81 4.79 -16.67 17.54
N LEU A 82 5.41 -17.68 18.16
CA LEU A 82 5.41 -19.05 17.65
C LEU A 82 4.01 -19.64 17.67
N ILE A 83 3.27 -19.55 18.79
CA ILE A 83 1.89 -20.05 18.86
C ILE A 83 1.04 -19.38 17.78
N THR A 84 0.99 -18.05 17.76
CA THR A 84 0.16 -17.30 16.81
C THR A 84 0.55 -17.58 15.36
N SER A 85 1.85 -17.54 15.02
CA SER A 85 2.29 -17.75 13.64
C SER A 85 2.12 -19.20 13.18
N TRP A 86 2.37 -20.19 14.04
CA TRP A 86 2.20 -21.61 13.68
C TRP A 86 0.73 -22.02 13.66
N SER A 87 -0.12 -21.46 14.51
CA SER A 87 -1.58 -21.65 14.40
C SER A 87 -2.10 -21.10 13.07
N VAL A 88 -1.63 -19.91 12.66
CA VAL A 88 -1.96 -19.32 11.35
C VAL A 88 -1.40 -20.17 10.20
N ALA A 89 -0.15 -20.63 10.30
CA ALA A 89 0.47 -21.51 9.31
C ALA A 89 -0.32 -22.81 9.13
N ALA A 90 -0.69 -23.47 10.23
CA ALA A 90 -1.49 -24.69 10.22
C ALA A 90 -2.87 -24.44 9.60
N ALA A 91 -3.58 -23.39 10.04
CA ALA A 91 -4.88 -23.02 9.49
C ALA A 91 -4.81 -22.77 7.98
N MET A 92 -3.78 -22.06 7.52
CA MET A 92 -3.58 -21.76 6.10
C MET A 92 -3.19 -23.02 5.29
N PHE A 93 -2.33 -23.89 5.83
CA PHE A 93 -1.92 -25.13 5.18
C PHE A 93 -3.07 -26.14 5.04
N PHE A 94 -3.86 -26.33 6.10
CA PHE A 94 -5.01 -27.25 6.10
C PHE A 94 -6.22 -26.70 5.34
N SER A 95 -6.41 -25.38 5.27
CA SER A 95 -7.46 -24.77 4.45
C SER A 95 -7.10 -24.64 2.97
N ALA A 96 -5.84 -24.87 2.57
CA ALA A 96 -5.40 -24.76 1.18
C ALA A 96 -6.28 -25.55 0.17
N PRO A 97 -6.72 -26.80 0.44
CA PRO A 97 -7.63 -27.52 -0.47
C PRO A 97 -9.00 -26.84 -0.62
N TYR A 98 -9.52 -26.27 0.47
CA TYR A 98 -10.78 -25.51 0.43
C TYR A 98 -10.66 -24.30 -0.49
N TRP A 99 -9.55 -23.56 -0.40
CA TRP A 99 -9.31 -22.40 -1.26
C TRP A 99 -9.10 -22.78 -2.73
N ALA A 100 -8.36 -23.86 -2.99
CA ALA A 100 -8.21 -24.36 -4.36
C ALA A 100 -9.56 -24.74 -5.00
N HIS A 101 -10.45 -25.37 -4.23
CA HIS A 101 -11.81 -25.65 -4.67
C HIS A 101 -12.65 -24.36 -4.81
N PHE A 102 -12.56 -23.44 -3.85
CA PHE A 102 -13.28 -22.16 -3.87
C PHE A 102 -12.96 -21.34 -5.11
N PHE A 103 -11.69 -21.28 -5.50
CA PHE A 103 -11.23 -20.57 -6.71
C PHE A 103 -11.30 -21.39 -8.00
N HIS A 104 -11.69 -22.68 -7.90
CA HIS A 104 -11.65 -23.64 -9.01
C HIS A 104 -10.27 -23.75 -9.69
N GLU A 105 -9.19 -23.63 -8.92
CA GLU A 105 -7.82 -23.58 -9.44
C GLU A 105 -6.87 -24.42 -8.58
N ALA A 106 -6.44 -25.56 -9.13
CA ALA A 106 -5.66 -26.55 -8.39
C ALA A 106 -4.27 -26.03 -7.99
N GLN A 107 -3.68 -25.10 -8.76
CA GLN A 107 -2.36 -24.55 -8.45
C GLN A 107 -2.35 -23.72 -7.16
N VAL A 108 -3.49 -23.12 -6.77
CA VAL A 108 -3.64 -22.37 -5.52
C VAL A 108 -3.28 -23.24 -4.30
N LEU A 109 -3.56 -24.55 -4.35
CA LEU A 109 -3.21 -25.49 -3.28
C LEU A 109 -1.72 -25.42 -2.93
N LEU A 110 -0.86 -25.55 -3.93
CA LEU A 110 0.59 -25.60 -3.74
C LEU A 110 1.15 -24.23 -3.36
N VAL A 111 0.64 -23.17 -3.99
CA VAL A 111 1.04 -21.79 -3.69
C VAL A 111 0.72 -21.44 -2.24
N VAL A 112 -0.52 -21.69 -1.78
CA VAL A 112 -0.93 -21.43 -0.40
C VAL A 112 -0.12 -22.25 0.60
N ARG A 113 0.18 -23.52 0.30
CA ARG A 113 1.01 -24.36 1.16
C ARG A 113 2.43 -23.82 1.31
N VAL A 114 3.07 -23.36 0.23
CA VAL A 114 4.40 -22.75 0.29
C VAL A 114 4.37 -21.42 1.07
N LEU A 115 3.36 -20.58 0.85
CA LEU A 115 3.20 -19.35 1.63
C LEU A 115 2.95 -19.65 3.13
N ALA A 116 2.23 -20.71 3.46
CA ALA A 116 2.03 -21.16 4.84
C ALA A 116 3.35 -21.57 5.51
N LEU A 117 4.29 -22.19 4.79
CA LEU A 117 5.64 -22.46 5.30
C LEU A 117 6.38 -21.17 5.68
N GLY A 118 6.11 -20.07 4.98
CA GLY A 118 6.62 -18.74 5.35
C GLY A 118 6.36 -18.42 6.81
N PHE A 119 5.10 -18.57 7.26
CA PHE A 119 4.65 -18.32 8.63
C PHE A 119 5.39 -19.14 9.70
N VAL A 120 5.96 -20.29 9.35
CA VAL A 120 6.79 -21.09 10.26
C VAL A 120 8.10 -20.37 10.59
N PHE A 121 8.70 -19.71 9.60
CA PHE A 121 10.02 -19.07 9.72
C PHE A 121 9.96 -17.62 10.19
N ILE A 122 8.86 -16.90 9.96
CA ILE A 122 8.81 -15.47 10.25
C ILE A 122 9.03 -15.11 11.75
N PRO A 123 8.59 -15.89 12.76
CA PRO A 123 8.88 -15.61 14.17
C PRO A 123 10.35 -15.39 14.48
N PHE A 124 11.23 -16.16 13.82
CA PHE A 124 12.67 -16.11 14.04
C PHE A 124 13.31 -14.80 13.57
N GLY A 125 12.72 -14.14 12.57
CA GLY A 125 13.17 -12.83 12.07
C GLY A 125 12.49 -11.64 12.75
N ALA A 126 11.24 -11.81 13.18
CA ALA A 126 10.42 -10.70 13.68
C ALA A 126 10.92 -10.12 15.02
N ILE A 127 11.41 -10.94 15.94
CA ILE A 127 12.00 -10.46 17.20
C ILE A 127 13.28 -9.65 16.96
N PRO A 128 14.30 -10.17 16.24
CA PRO A 128 15.48 -9.38 15.92
C PRO A 128 15.13 -8.06 15.22
N MET A 129 14.22 -8.07 14.25
CA MET A 129 13.77 -6.85 13.57
C MET A 129 13.07 -5.86 14.51
N ALA A 130 12.27 -6.35 15.48
CA ALA A 130 11.65 -5.50 16.49
C ALA A 130 12.69 -4.83 17.40
N ILE A 131 13.75 -5.57 17.79
CA ILE A 131 14.88 -5.05 18.58
C ILE A 131 15.64 -3.99 17.78
N LEU A 132 16.01 -4.26 16.53
CA LEU A 132 16.72 -3.28 15.68
C LEU A 132 15.91 -2.00 15.48
N SER A 133 14.59 -2.13 15.30
CA SER A 133 13.69 -0.98 15.19
C SER A 133 13.61 -0.19 16.49
N ARG A 134 13.62 -0.86 17.66
CA ARG A 134 13.62 -0.21 18.98
C ARG A 134 14.93 0.53 19.24
N GLU A 135 16.06 -0.10 18.94
CA GLU A 135 17.40 0.48 19.11
C GLU A 135 17.73 1.55 18.06
N MET A 136 16.80 1.83 17.13
CA MET A 136 17.00 2.72 15.99
C MET A 136 18.30 2.40 15.24
N ALA A 137 18.58 1.10 15.10
CA ALA A 137 19.77 0.57 14.46
C ALA A 137 19.61 0.59 12.93
N VAL A 138 19.48 1.80 12.39
CA VAL A 138 19.15 2.09 11.00
C VAL A 138 20.14 1.44 10.02
N GLU A 139 21.44 1.51 10.30
CA GLU A 139 22.48 0.91 9.44
C GLU A 139 22.30 -0.61 9.30
N LYS A 140 21.95 -1.27 10.40
CA LYS A 140 21.71 -2.72 10.46
C LYS A 140 20.43 -3.09 9.69
N SER A 141 19.35 -2.35 9.92
CA SER A 141 18.09 -2.54 9.19
C SER A 141 18.26 -2.30 7.69
N ALA A 142 18.97 -1.24 7.30
CA ALA A 142 19.28 -0.91 5.92
C ALA A 142 20.10 -2.01 5.23
N ARG A 143 21.10 -2.59 5.92
CA ARG A 143 21.88 -3.72 5.40
C ARG A 143 21.01 -4.95 5.16
N ILE A 144 20.13 -5.29 6.10
CA ILE A 144 19.19 -6.41 5.95
C ILE A 144 18.28 -6.17 4.74
N THR A 145 17.64 -5.00 4.64
CA THR A 145 16.77 -4.64 3.52
C THR A 145 17.48 -4.70 2.18
N ALA A 146 18.72 -4.22 2.09
CA ALA A 146 19.50 -4.29 0.85
C ALA A 146 19.78 -5.74 0.41
N VAL A 147 20.28 -6.58 1.31
CA VAL A 147 20.58 -7.99 1.02
C VAL A 147 19.32 -8.76 0.65
N THR A 148 18.24 -8.59 1.42
CA THR A 148 16.98 -9.32 1.18
C THR A 148 16.29 -8.86 -0.11
N SER A 149 16.42 -7.59 -0.49
CA SER A 149 15.92 -7.08 -1.77
C SER A 149 16.68 -7.69 -2.95
N VAL A 150 18.01 -7.78 -2.88
CA VAL A 150 18.84 -8.41 -3.93
C VAL A 150 18.52 -9.89 -4.04
N VAL A 151 18.43 -10.60 -2.91
CA VAL A 151 18.08 -12.03 -2.90
C VAL A 151 16.67 -12.27 -3.43
N TYR A 152 15.69 -11.44 -3.06
CA TYR A 152 14.32 -11.55 -3.56
C TYR A 152 14.23 -11.29 -5.05
N PHE A 153 14.96 -10.28 -5.55
CA PHE A 153 15.03 -9.99 -6.98
C PHE A 153 15.67 -11.16 -7.74
N GLY A 154 16.82 -11.63 -7.27
CA GLY A 154 17.55 -12.74 -7.90
C GLY A 154 16.76 -14.05 -7.88
N SER A 155 16.14 -14.41 -6.75
CA SER A 155 15.33 -15.63 -6.65
C SER A 155 14.07 -15.56 -7.50
N SER A 156 13.39 -14.41 -7.54
CA SER A 156 12.21 -14.21 -8.36
C SER A 156 12.52 -14.33 -9.85
N VAL A 157 13.59 -13.69 -10.33
CA VAL A 157 13.99 -13.76 -11.75
C VAL A 157 14.53 -15.15 -12.10
N GLY A 158 15.38 -15.74 -11.25
CA GLY A 158 15.93 -17.08 -11.47
C GLY A 158 14.85 -18.16 -11.55
N LEU A 159 13.87 -18.14 -10.65
CA LEU A 159 12.76 -19.09 -10.65
C LEU A 159 11.78 -18.84 -11.81
N ALA A 160 11.56 -17.58 -12.21
CA ALA A 160 10.76 -17.24 -13.38
C ALA A 160 11.40 -17.81 -14.66
N LEU A 161 12.71 -17.62 -14.83
CA LEU A 161 13.45 -18.14 -15.98
C LEU A 161 13.51 -19.68 -15.99
N ALA A 162 13.48 -20.31 -14.82
CA ALA A 162 13.38 -21.76 -14.69
C ALA A 162 11.97 -22.32 -14.95
N GLY A 163 10.98 -21.47 -15.23
CA GLY A 163 9.63 -21.90 -15.61
C GLY A 163 8.74 -22.35 -14.45
N PHE A 164 8.98 -21.88 -13.22
CA PHE A 164 8.15 -22.24 -12.05
C PHE A 164 6.75 -21.57 -12.05
N GLY A 165 6.45 -20.72 -13.03
CA GLY A 165 5.15 -20.07 -13.20
C GLY A 165 4.67 -19.36 -11.95
N ALA A 166 3.43 -19.67 -11.49
CA ALA A 166 2.84 -19.09 -10.28
C ALA A 166 3.64 -19.37 -9.00
N MET A 167 4.37 -20.49 -8.94
CA MET A 167 5.18 -20.89 -7.77
C MET A 167 6.42 -20.02 -7.60
N THR A 168 6.87 -19.34 -8.66
CA THR A 168 8.01 -18.40 -8.65
C THR A 168 7.92 -17.42 -7.49
N MET A 169 6.79 -16.71 -7.38
CA MET A 169 6.61 -15.66 -6.38
C MET A 169 6.43 -16.23 -4.97
N ALA A 170 5.85 -17.42 -4.84
CA ALA A 170 5.69 -18.10 -3.56
C ALA A 170 7.04 -18.54 -2.97
N TRP A 171 7.87 -19.20 -3.78
CA TRP A 171 9.21 -19.60 -3.39
C TRP A 171 10.13 -18.39 -3.15
N ALA A 172 10.07 -17.38 -4.02
CA ALA A 172 10.85 -16.16 -3.82
C ALA A 172 10.48 -15.46 -2.49
N ASN A 173 9.19 -15.42 -2.14
CA ASN A 173 8.72 -14.89 -0.86
C ASN A 173 9.26 -15.72 0.33
N LEU A 174 9.19 -17.05 0.25
CA LEU A 174 9.72 -17.94 1.29
C LEU A 174 11.24 -17.76 1.48
N VAL A 175 12.00 -17.72 0.40
CA VAL A 175 13.45 -17.45 0.43
C VAL A 175 13.73 -16.09 1.07
N ASN A 176 12.97 -15.05 0.72
CA ASN A 176 13.11 -13.73 1.33
C ASN A 176 12.85 -13.76 2.85
N ILE A 177 11.81 -14.45 3.31
CA ILE A 177 11.50 -14.61 4.74
C ILE A 177 12.66 -15.29 5.48
N ILE A 178 13.17 -16.41 4.95
CA ILE A 178 14.24 -17.19 5.58
C ILE A 178 15.53 -16.37 5.65
N VAL A 179 15.93 -15.75 4.55
CA VAL A 179 17.16 -14.93 4.49
C VAL A 179 17.04 -13.69 5.36
N SER A 180 15.88 -13.02 5.36
CA SER A 180 15.61 -11.87 6.23
C SER A 180 15.72 -12.26 7.70
N GLY A 181 15.13 -13.41 8.09
CA GLY A 181 15.21 -13.92 9.46
C GLY A 181 16.64 -14.30 9.87
N ALA A 182 17.37 -15.02 9.01
CA ALA A 182 18.76 -15.40 9.27
C ALA A 182 19.67 -14.17 9.41
N MET A 183 19.55 -13.20 8.50
CA MET A 183 20.34 -11.98 8.52
C MET A 183 20.01 -11.11 9.74
N ALA A 184 18.73 -10.98 10.08
CA ALA A 184 18.30 -10.21 11.24
C ALA A 184 18.84 -10.83 12.55
N ARG A 185 18.85 -12.17 12.64
CA ARG A 185 19.42 -12.87 13.79
C ARG A 185 20.94 -12.73 13.86
N TRP A 186 21.65 -12.71 12.73
CA TRP A 186 23.10 -12.55 12.69
C TRP A 186 23.58 -11.14 13.05
N VAL A 187 22.80 -10.12 12.67
CA VAL A 187 23.16 -8.70 12.84
C VAL A 187 22.76 -8.13 14.21
N VAL A 188 21.87 -8.81 14.94
CA VAL A 188 21.47 -8.40 16.30
C VAL A 188 22.54 -8.82 17.31
N ASP A 189 23.14 -7.84 18.00
CA ASP A 189 24.23 -8.06 18.98
C ASP A 189 23.69 -8.50 20.36
N ARG A 190 22.55 -9.21 20.40
CA ARG A 190 21.93 -9.68 21.64
C ARG A 190 21.73 -11.18 21.62
N PRO A 191 21.92 -11.86 22.76
CA PRO A 191 21.56 -13.27 22.88
C PRO A 191 20.04 -13.40 22.76
N LEU A 192 19.60 -14.00 21.66
CA LEU A 192 18.20 -14.27 21.41
C LEU A 192 17.81 -15.61 22.02
N PRO A 193 16.67 -15.71 22.70
CA PRO A 193 16.20 -16.97 23.21
C PRO A 193 15.91 -17.95 22.06
N TRP A 194 16.19 -19.22 22.32
CA TRP A 194 15.84 -20.34 21.45
C TRP A 194 14.60 -21.09 21.95
N LEU A 195 14.30 -20.97 23.24
CA LEU A 195 13.16 -21.62 23.89
C LEU A 195 12.05 -20.60 24.19
N PRO A 196 10.79 -20.92 23.87
CA PRO A 196 9.66 -20.06 24.20
C PRO A 196 9.37 -20.07 25.72
N GLY A 197 8.87 -18.95 26.21
CA GLY A 197 8.27 -18.82 27.54
C GLY A 197 6.77 -18.53 27.41
N PHE A 198 6.00 -18.82 28.47
CA PHE A 198 4.54 -18.65 28.49
C PHE A 198 4.05 -17.86 29.71
N ARG A 199 4.91 -17.04 30.33
CA ARG A 199 4.51 -16.20 31.47
C ARG A 199 3.99 -14.84 30.98
N GLN A 200 2.97 -14.30 31.66
CA GLN A 200 2.38 -12.96 31.39
C GLN A 200 1.86 -12.74 29.96
N LEU A 201 1.21 -13.75 29.37
CA LEU A 201 0.58 -13.69 28.05
C LEU A 201 -0.56 -12.66 27.96
N HIS A 202 -1.25 -12.41 29.06
CA HIS A 202 -2.46 -11.58 29.12
C HIS A 202 -2.22 -10.14 28.64
N ASP A 203 -1.15 -9.50 29.10
CA ASP A 203 -0.89 -8.08 28.82
C ASP A 203 -0.49 -7.84 27.36
N ILE A 204 0.16 -8.82 26.74
CA ILE A 204 0.52 -8.82 25.31
C ILE A 204 -0.74 -9.00 24.45
N VAL A 205 -1.61 -9.95 24.83
CA VAL A 205 -2.85 -10.28 24.10
C VAL A 205 -3.86 -9.14 24.17
N HIS A 206 -4.05 -8.52 25.34
CA HIS A 206 -4.98 -7.42 25.53
C HIS A 206 -4.58 -6.17 24.72
N PHE A 207 -3.27 -5.91 24.62
CA PHE A 207 -2.75 -4.81 23.80
C PHE A 207 -2.95 -5.05 22.28
N GLY A 208 -2.85 -6.29 21.82
CA GLY A 208 -3.02 -6.65 20.41
C GLY A 208 -4.45 -6.53 19.89
N LEU A 209 -5.46 -6.81 20.73
CA LEU A 209 -6.86 -6.88 20.30
C LEU A 209 -7.42 -5.56 19.78
N GLY A 210 -7.03 -4.43 20.39
CA GLY A 210 -7.61 -3.10 20.09
C GLY A 210 -7.35 -2.61 18.65
N ASN A 211 -6.24 -3.03 18.03
CA ASN A 211 -5.86 -2.64 16.67
C ASN A 211 -6.17 -3.71 15.61
N LEU A 212 -6.45 -4.95 16.04
CA LEU A 212 -6.65 -6.08 15.15
C LEU A 212 -7.91 -5.92 14.29
N LEU A 213 -9.01 -5.42 14.86
CA LEU A 213 -10.27 -5.24 14.13
C LEU A 213 -10.13 -4.24 12.96
N THR A 214 -9.50 -3.09 13.20
CA THR A 214 -9.27 -2.08 12.16
C THR A 214 -8.31 -2.59 11.09
N ALA A 215 -7.28 -3.33 11.48
CA ALA A 215 -6.34 -3.95 10.55
C ALA A 215 -7.01 -5.05 9.70
N LEU A 216 -7.88 -5.86 10.30
CA LEU A 216 -8.62 -6.91 9.60
C LEU A 216 -9.57 -6.34 8.57
N LEU A 217 -10.34 -5.30 8.91
CA LEU A 217 -11.25 -4.66 7.96
C LEU A 217 -10.49 -4.05 6.77
N LYS A 218 -9.34 -3.45 7.03
CA LYS A 218 -8.48 -2.91 5.95
C LYS A 218 -7.87 -4.03 5.10
N ALA A 219 -7.44 -5.13 5.72
CA ALA A 219 -6.93 -6.28 4.98
C ALA A 219 -8.04 -6.93 4.14
N ALA A 220 -9.26 -7.03 4.68
CA ALA A 220 -10.43 -7.50 3.97
C ALA A 220 -10.76 -6.58 2.78
N ASP A 221 -10.80 -5.25 2.97
CA ASP A 221 -11.06 -4.30 1.87
C ASP A 221 -10.05 -4.45 0.71
N ASN A 222 -8.77 -4.65 1.03
CA ASN A 222 -7.74 -4.87 0.02
C ASN A 222 -7.83 -6.27 -0.62
N ALA A 223 -8.28 -7.28 0.13
CA ALA A 223 -8.37 -8.66 -0.34
C ALA A 223 -9.63 -8.94 -1.17
N LEU A 224 -10.71 -8.19 -0.93
CA LEU A 224 -12.01 -8.41 -1.56
C LEU A 224 -11.94 -8.44 -3.08
N PRO A 225 -11.28 -7.49 -3.77
CA PRO A 225 -11.25 -7.51 -5.22
C PRO A 225 -10.69 -8.82 -5.80
N ASP A 226 -9.57 -9.30 -5.28
CA ASP A 226 -8.94 -10.53 -5.78
C ASP A 226 -9.74 -11.78 -5.39
N ILE A 227 -10.39 -11.79 -4.22
CA ILE A 227 -11.28 -12.89 -3.79
C ILE A 227 -12.51 -12.98 -4.70
N LEU A 228 -13.18 -11.85 -4.96
CA LEU A 228 -14.38 -11.80 -5.79
C LEU A 228 -14.06 -12.18 -7.24
N LEU A 229 -13.02 -11.56 -7.82
CA LEU A 229 -12.59 -11.87 -9.17
C LEU A 229 -12.10 -13.32 -9.30
N GLY A 230 -11.39 -13.86 -8.31
CA GLY A 230 -10.93 -15.24 -8.36
C GLY A 230 -12.07 -16.25 -8.28
N ARG A 231 -13.13 -15.94 -7.53
CA ARG A 231 -14.29 -16.82 -7.38
C ARG A 231 -15.22 -16.77 -8.59
N TRP A 232 -15.45 -15.58 -9.13
CA TRP A 232 -16.48 -15.34 -10.16
C TRP A 232 -15.93 -15.26 -11.58
N MET A 233 -14.62 -15.06 -11.76
CA MET A 233 -13.97 -14.99 -13.07
C MET A 233 -12.86 -16.03 -13.19
N THR A 234 -11.76 -15.66 -13.85
CA THR A 234 -10.61 -16.50 -14.11
C THR A 234 -9.38 -15.96 -13.39
N PRO A 235 -8.35 -16.78 -13.16
CA PRO A 235 -7.09 -16.27 -12.63
C PRO A 235 -6.45 -15.20 -13.50
N ALA A 236 -6.58 -15.30 -14.82
CA ALA A 236 -6.11 -14.25 -15.72
C ALA A 236 -6.75 -12.89 -15.39
N ALA A 237 -8.06 -12.83 -15.11
CA ALA A 237 -8.73 -11.60 -14.74
C ALA A 237 -8.21 -11.00 -13.42
N VAL A 238 -7.92 -11.84 -12.42
CA VAL A 238 -7.26 -11.40 -11.17
C VAL A 238 -5.86 -10.84 -11.46
N GLY A 239 -5.09 -11.49 -12.32
CA GLY A 239 -3.77 -11.01 -12.72
C GLY A 239 -3.82 -9.65 -13.43
N LEU A 240 -4.74 -9.49 -14.38
CA LEU A 240 -4.99 -8.24 -15.09
C LEU A 240 -5.40 -7.13 -14.12
N PHE A 241 -6.33 -7.42 -13.20
CA PHE A 241 -6.75 -6.48 -12.15
C PHE A 241 -5.59 -6.07 -11.25
N SER A 242 -4.79 -7.04 -10.80
CA SER A 242 -3.62 -6.81 -9.95
C SER A 242 -2.60 -5.87 -10.61
N ARG A 243 -2.37 -6.00 -11.93
CA ARG A 243 -1.50 -5.08 -12.69
C ARG A 243 -2.12 -3.70 -12.91
N ALA A 244 -3.41 -3.63 -13.23
CA ALA A 244 -4.11 -2.35 -13.30
C ALA A 244 -4.03 -1.60 -11.96
N ASN A 245 -4.33 -2.29 -10.86
CA ASN A 245 -4.26 -1.77 -9.50
C ASN A 245 -2.83 -1.33 -9.14
N SER A 246 -1.82 -2.11 -9.49
CA SER A 246 -0.40 -1.76 -9.27
C SER A 246 0.02 -0.50 -10.03
N THR A 247 -0.47 -0.33 -11.27
CA THR A 247 -0.20 0.86 -12.10
C THR A 247 -0.78 2.11 -11.46
N VAL A 248 -2.03 2.05 -11.03
CA VAL A 248 -2.73 3.18 -10.39
C VAL A 248 -2.13 3.51 -9.02
N ASN A 249 -1.78 2.49 -8.24
CA ASN A 249 -1.23 2.66 -6.89
C ASN A 249 0.22 3.17 -6.87
N MET A 250 0.92 3.22 -8.01
CA MET A 250 2.31 3.70 -8.08
C MET A 250 2.48 5.13 -7.53
N VAL A 251 1.49 6.00 -7.73
CA VAL A 251 1.52 7.37 -7.19
C VAL A 251 1.34 7.36 -5.68
N GLY A 252 0.45 6.48 -5.18
CA GLY A 252 0.19 6.31 -3.76
C GLY A 252 1.39 5.74 -3.00
N THR A 253 2.09 4.75 -3.57
CA THR A 253 3.25 4.12 -2.94
C THR A 253 4.44 5.07 -2.82
N ALA A 254 4.57 6.05 -3.73
CA ALA A 254 5.61 7.08 -3.66
C ALA A 254 5.28 8.19 -2.64
N LEU A 255 4.02 8.64 -2.58
CA LEU A 255 3.64 9.83 -1.81
C LEU A 255 3.15 9.54 -0.39
N LEU A 256 2.33 8.51 -0.22
CA LEU A 256 1.59 8.29 1.03
C LEU A 256 2.44 7.84 2.23
N PRO A 257 3.52 7.04 2.09
CA PRO A 257 4.29 6.61 3.26
C PRO A 257 4.87 7.78 4.06
N THR A 258 5.45 8.76 3.39
CA THR A 258 6.02 9.96 4.04
C THR A 258 4.95 10.77 4.76
N VAL A 259 3.79 10.95 4.12
CA VAL A 259 2.67 11.68 4.69
C VAL A 259 2.12 10.95 5.92
N ASN A 260 1.83 9.66 5.80
CA ASN A 260 1.22 8.87 6.87
C ASN A 260 2.11 8.76 8.11
N PHE A 261 3.44 8.79 7.94
CA PHE A 261 4.38 8.76 9.06
C PHE A 261 4.23 9.98 9.99
N PHE A 262 4.00 11.18 9.43
CA PHE A 262 3.87 12.42 10.20
C PHE A 262 2.42 12.81 10.49
N ALA A 263 1.44 12.24 9.78
CA ALA A 263 0.04 12.61 9.89
C ALA A 263 -0.51 12.49 11.31
N LEU A 264 -0.33 11.33 11.96
CA LEU A 264 -0.86 11.09 13.30
C LEU A 264 -0.28 12.03 14.37
N PRO A 265 1.06 12.15 14.57
CA PRO A 265 1.60 13.01 15.61
C PRO A 265 1.28 14.49 15.36
N TYR A 266 1.19 14.92 14.10
CA TYR A 266 0.79 16.27 13.75
C TYR A 266 -0.68 16.56 14.12
N MET A 267 -1.62 15.67 13.74
CA MET A 267 -3.04 15.84 14.05
C MET A 267 -3.31 15.81 15.55
N ALA A 268 -2.62 14.96 16.30
CA ALA A 268 -2.72 14.92 17.77
C ALA A 268 -2.26 16.24 18.40
N LYS A 269 -1.13 16.80 17.94
CA LYS A 269 -0.62 18.09 18.43
C LYS A 269 -1.61 19.24 18.15
N VAL A 270 -2.19 19.29 16.95
CA VAL A 270 -3.18 20.31 16.57
C VAL A 270 -4.43 20.19 17.45
N HIS A 271 -4.94 18.97 17.64
CA HIS A 271 -6.08 18.73 18.53
C HIS A 271 -5.80 19.22 19.96
N HIS A 272 -4.64 18.90 20.53
CA HIS A 272 -4.27 19.35 21.88
C HIS A 272 -4.07 20.87 22.02
N THR A 273 -3.67 21.57 20.95
CA THR A 273 -3.36 23.01 21.01
C THR A 273 -4.57 23.89 20.64
N HIS A 274 -5.40 23.45 19.68
CA HIS A 274 -6.43 24.29 19.06
C HIS A 274 -7.83 23.68 19.13
N GLY A 275 -7.99 22.45 19.62
CA GLY A 275 -9.27 21.72 19.70
C GLY A 275 -9.79 21.23 18.34
N LEU A 276 -9.94 22.12 17.36
CA LEU A 276 -10.50 21.80 16.04
C LEU A 276 -9.41 21.40 15.02
N VAL A 277 -9.53 20.20 14.47
CA VAL A 277 -8.57 19.63 13.50
C VAL A 277 -8.99 19.89 12.04
N ALA A 278 -10.24 20.29 11.79
CA ALA A 278 -10.83 20.45 10.45
C ALA A 278 -9.98 21.29 9.47
N GLY A 279 -9.48 22.44 9.90
CA GLY A 279 -8.70 23.33 9.02
C GLY A 279 -7.39 22.70 8.54
N GLU A 280 -6.61 22.16 9.46
CA GLU A 280 -5.33 21.51 9.13
C GLU A 280 -5.54 20.19 8.38
N TYR A 281 -6.63 19.47 8.67
CA TYR A 281 -7.04 18.31 7.89
C TYR A 281 -7.29 18.67 6.42
N LEU A 282 -8.10 19.69 6.15
CA LEU A 282 -8.40 20.13 4.77
C LEU A 282 -7.14 20.62 4.07
N ARG A 283 -6.27 21.35 4.78
CA ARG A 283 -5.01 21.85 4.22
C ARG A 283 -4.08 20.70 3.85
N ALA A 284 -3.84 19.77 4.76
CA ALA A 284 -2.98 18.62 4.51
C ALA A 284 -3.55 17.73 3.40
N SER A 285 -4.86 17.46 3.42
CA SER A 285 -5.54 16.69 2.37
C SER A 285 -5.43 17.38 1.01
N SER A 286 -5.61 18.70 0.97
CA SER A 286 -5.53 19.46 -0.29
C SER A 286 -4.12 19.47 -0.87
N LEU A 287 -3.07 19.55 -0.04
CA LEU A 287 -1.69 19.49 -0.51
C LEU A 287 -1.35 18.12 -1.15
N ILE A 288 -1.81 17.04 -0.54
CA ILE A 288 -1.61 15.68 -1.08
C ILE A 288 -2.38 15.51 -2.38
N ASN A 289 -3.66 15.90 -2.37
CA ASN A 289 -4.57 15.69 -3.50
C ASN A 289 -4.30 16.63 -4.67
N ALA A 290 -3.68 17.80 -4.42
CA ALA A 290 -3.17 18.65 -5.49
C ALA A 290 -2.19 17.89 -6.38
N LEU A 291 -1.35 17.01 -5.83
CA LEU A 291 -0.42 16.21 -6.65
C LEU A 291 -1.04 14.88 -7.09
N MET A 292 -1.76 14.19 -6.21
CA MET A 292 -2.33 12.86 -6.50
C MET A 292 -3.37 12.89 -7.62
N LEU A 293 -4.35 13.81 -7.58
CA LEU A 293 -5.47 13.79 -8.53
C LEU A 293 -5.04 14.06 -9.98
N PRO A 294 -4.19 15.07 -10.27
CA PRO A 294 -3.70 15.28 -11.63
C PRO A 294 -2.82 14.13 -12.13
N ALA A 295 -2.03 13.51 -11.25
CA ALA A 295 -1.23 12.35 -11.61
C ALA A 295 -2.13 11.14 -11.97
N LEU A 296 -3.19 10.89 -11.20
CA LEU A 296 -4.17 9.85 -11.50
C LEU A 296 -4.94 10.14 -12.80
N ALA A 297 -5.28 11.40 -13.08
CA ALA A 297 -5.89 11.80 -14.34
C ALA A 297 -4.95 11.54 -15.53
N ALA A 298 -3.66 11.86 -15.40
CA ALA A 298 -2.67 11.56 -16.44
C ALA A 298 -2.51 10.05 -16.67
N ILE A 299 -2.50 9.24 -15.61
CA ILE A 299 -2.44 7.77 -15.71
C ILE A 299 -3.69 7.20 -16.39
N ALA A 300 -4.88 7.72 -16.09
CA ALA A 300 -6.12 7.28 -16.71
C ALA A 300 -6.09 7.49 -18.24
N VAL A 301 -5.53 8.61 -18.70
CA VAL A 301 -5.41 8.94 -20.12
C VAL A 301 -4.31 8.13 -20.82
N LEU A 302 -3.16 7.99 -20.17
CA LEU A 302 -1.98 7.28 -20.69
C LEU A 302 -1.99 5.78 -20.38
N ALA A 303 -3.12 5.23 -19.92
CA ALA A 303 -3.23 3.85 -19.45
C ALA A 303 -2.72 2.84 -20.48
N HIS A 304 -3.09 3.01 -21.75
CA HIS A 304 -2.65 2.14 -22.85
C HIS A 304 -1.13 2.19 -23.04
N ASP A 305 -0.55 3.39 -23.13
CA ASP A 305 0.88 3.58 -23.37
C ASP A 305 1.71 3.07 -22.18
N ILE A 306 1.26 3.33 -20.95
CA ILE A 306 1.91 2.86 -19.72
C ILE A 306 1.92 1.34 -19.66
N VAL A 307 0.76 0.69 -19.83
CA VAL A 307 0.67 -0.78 -19.76
C VAL A 307 1.47 -1.44 -20.89
N SER A 308 1.39 -0.91 -22.10
CA SER A 308 2.15 -1.41 -23.26
C SER A 308 3.67 -1.29 -23.05
N LEU A 309 4.14 -0.16 -22.52
CA LEU A 309 5.56 0.06 -22.25
C LEU A 309 6.08 -0.81 -21.10
N LEU A 310 5.35 -0.85 -19.98
CA LEU A 310 5.79 -1.53 -18.78
C LEU A 310 5.64 -3.05 -18.93
N TYR A 311 4.43 -3.53 -19.16
CA TYR A 311 4.10 -4.95 -19.07
C TYR A 311 4.03 -5.63 -20.43
N GLY A 312 3.67 -4.91 -21.49
CA GLY A 312 3.59 -5.43 -22.85
C GLY A 312 2.17 -5.80 -23.29
N ARG A 313 2.06 -6.38 -24.50
CA ARG A 313 0.77 -6.60 -25.19
C ARG A 313 -0.18 -7.56 -24.47
N ALA A 314 0.36 -8.56 -23.77
CA ALA A 314 -0.43 -9.55 -23.01
C ALA A 314 -1.27 -8.93 -21.87
N TRP A 315 -0.99 -7.67 -21.51
CA TRP A 315 -1.64 -6.98 -20.41
C TRP A 315 -2.62 -5.90 -20.87
N LEU A 316 -2.81 -5.71 -22.18
CA LEU A 316 -3.67 -4.65 -22.70
C LEU A 316 -5.14 -4.82 -22.33
N GLU A 317 -5.58 -6.05 -22.04
CA GLU A 317 -6.93 -6.32 -21.51
C GLU A 317 -7.17 -5.68 -20.13
N ALA A 318 -6.12 -5.29 -19.40
CA ALA A 318 -6.23 -4.57 -18.14
C ALA A 318 -6.55 -3.07 -18.33
N VAL A 319 -6.29 -2.51 -19.52
CA VAL A 319 -6.40 -1.07 -19.80
C VAL A 319 -7.80 -0.50 -19.51
N PRO A 320 -8.91 -1.15 -19.92
CA PRO A 320 -10.26 -0.62 -19.67
C PRO A 320 -10.64 -0.49 -18.20
N ALA A 321 -9.92 -1.18 -17.29
CA ALA A 321 -10.16 -1.10 -15.85
C ALA A 321 -9.44 0.08 -15.19
N ILE A 322 -8.34 0.56 -15.78
CA ILE A 322 -7.47 1.59 -15.19
C ILE A 322 -8.21 2.91 -14.91
N PRO A 323 -9.02 3.48 -15.84
CA PRO A 323 -9.71 4.75 -15.57
C PRO A 323 -10.68 4.67 -14.37
N TRP A 324 -11.40 3.57 -14.21
CA TRP A 324 -12.30 3.35 -13.08
C TRP A 324 -11.54 3.16 -11.77
N LEU A 325 -10.42 2.44 -11.81
CA LEU A 325 -9.52 2.33 -10.66
C LEU A 325 -8.91 3.68 -10.29
N CYS A 326 -8.49 4.50 -11.27
CA CYS A 326 -8.05 5.88 -11.03
C CYS A 326 -9.12 6.70 -10.33
N LEU A 327 -10.40 6.57 -10.74
CA LEU A 327 -11.52 7.23 -10.07
C LEU A 327 -11.70 6.72 -8.63
N SER A 328 -11.64 5.40 -8.40
CA SER A 328 -11.71 4.81 -7.06
C SER A 328 -10.58 5.32 -6.15
N TYR A 329 -9.34 5.36 -6.66
CA TYR A 329 -8.19 5.87 -5.92
C TYR A 329 -8.26 7.37 -5.69
N ALA A 330 -8.77 8.14 -6.66
CA ALA A 330 -9.01 9.57 -6.51
C ALA A 330 -9.97 9.84 -5.35
N ILE A 331 -11.10 9.13 -5.29
CA ILE A 331 -12.06 9.27 -4.18
C ILE A 331 -11.41 8.84 -2.86
N SER A 332 -10.72 7.70 -2.82
CA SER A 332 -10.04 7.21 -1.60
C SER A 332 -8.95 8.17 -1.09
N SER A 333 -8.22 8.81 -2.01
CA SER A 333 -7.15 9.77 -1.68
C SER A 333 -7.66 11.01 -0.93
N LEU A 334 -8.90 11.44 -1.17
CA LEU A 334 -9.55 12.54 -0.44
C LEU A 334 -9.76 12.22 1.05
N PHE A 335 -9.90 10.93 1.39
CA PHE A 335 -10.17 10.45 2.75
C PHE A 335 -8.96 9.76 3.40
N THR A 336 -7.80 9.73 2.76
CA THR A 336 -6.63 8.98 3.26
C THR A 336 -6.17 9.44 4.65
N LEU A 337 -6.26 10.74 4.94
CA LEU A 337 -5.92 11.28 6.26
C LEU A 337 -7.02 11.07 7.33
N SER A 338 -8.17 10.51 6.96
CA SER A 338 -9.32 10.34 7.87
C SER A 338 -8.95 9.48 9.09
N ALA A 339 -8.36 8.31 8.84
CA ALA A 339 -7.95 7.39 9.89
C ALA A 339 -6.94 8.00 10.90
N PRO A 340 -5.82 8.62 10.47
CA PRO A 340 -4.91 9.27 11.42
C PRO A 340 -5.53 10.49 12.11
N ALA A 341 -6.42 11.25 11.46
CA ALA A 341 -7.12 12.37 12.10
C ALA A 341 -8.07 11.91 13.21
N LEU A 342 -8.94 10.91 12.93
CA LEU A 342 -9.84 10.33 13.92
C LEU A 342 -9.06 9.69 15.09
N THR A 343 -7.93 9.06 14.80
CA THR A 343 -7.05 8.50 15.83
C THR A 343 -6.40 9.60 16.67
N GLY A 344 -5.96 10.71 16.06
CA GLY A 344 -5.41 11.87 16.76
C GLY A 344 -6.39 12.58 17.69
N VAL A 345 -7.69 12.52 17.40
CA VAL A 345 -8.78 13.04 18.25
C VAL A 345 -9.22 12.01 19.32
N GLY A 346 -8.61 10.82 19.35
CA GLY A 346 -8.92 9.78 20.32
C GLY A 346 -10.15 8.93 19.99
N LYS A 347 -10.57 8.89 18.72
CA LYS A 347 -11.71 8.10 18.22
C LYS A 347 -11.28 7.09 17.13
N PRO A 348 -10.32 6.18 17.38
CA PRO A 348 -9.81 5.24 16.37
C PRO A 348 -10.91 4.32 15.80
N TYR A 349 -11.88 3.92 16.63
CA TYR A 349 -12.99 3.06 16.20
C TYR A 349 -14.00 3.74 15.28
N ALA A 350 -14.01 5.08 15.20
CA ALA A 350 -14.91 5.78 14.28
C ALA A 350 -14.56 5.52 12.80
N ALA A 351 -13.31 5.09 12.51
CA ALA A 351 -12.88 4.72 11.16
C ALA A 351 -13.40 3.33 10.70
N ILE A 352 -13.99 2.54 11.60
CA ILE A 352 -14.51 1.20 11.28
C ILE A 352 -15.76 1.29 10.40
N GLY A 353 -16.71 2.15 10.78
CA GLY A 353 -17.98 2.31 10.06
C GLY A 353 -17.81 2.61 8.57
N PRO A 354 -17.01 3.62 8.17
CA PRO A 354 -16.83 3.97 6.76
C PRO A 354 -16.20 2.84 5.95
N ASN A 355 -15.24 2.12 6.54
CA ASN A 355 -14.60 0.99 5.88
C ASN A 355 -15.57 -0.20 5.73
N ALA A 356 -16.43 -0.46 6.72
CA ALA A 356 -17.45 -1.49 6.62
C ALA A 356 -18.49 -1.16 5.54
N VAL A 357 -18.96 0.09 5.47
CA VAL A 357 -19.87 0.56 4.42
C VAL A 357 -19.21 0.48 3.05
N LEU A 358 -17.94 0.87 2.94
CA LEU A 358 -17.15 0.76 1.71
C LEU A 358 -17.09 -0.68 1.20
N VAL A 359 -16.73 -1.61 2.08
CA VAL A 359 -16.67 -3.04 1.78
C VAL A 359 -18.03 -3.55 1.32
N ALA A 360 -19.08 -3.26 2.08
CA ALA A 360 -20.44 -3.70 1.75
C ALA A 360 -20.92 -3.10 0.41
N ALA A 361 -20.64 -1.83 0.15
CA ALA A 361 -21.01 -1.16 -1.09
C ALA A 361 -20.25 -1.72 -2.29
N LYS A 362 -18.94 -1.97 -2.18
CA LYS A 362 -18.15 -2.62 -3.24
C LYS A 362 -18.70 -3.99 -3.57
N VAL A 363 -19.00 -4.81 -2.56
CA VAL A 363 -19.57 -6.15 -2.75
C VAL A 363 -20.95 -6.06 -3.40
N ALA A 364 -21.84 -5.20 -2.90
CA ALA A 364 -23.18 -5.04 -3.45
C ALA A 364 -23.16 -4.57 -4.91
N CYS A 365 -22.35 -3.56 -5.23
CA CYS A 365 -22.16 -3.10 -6.61
C CYS A 365 -21.55 -4.19 -7.49
N ALA A 366 -20.59 -4.96 -6.98
CA ALA A 366 -19.99 -6.05 -7.74
C ALA A 366 -21.00 -7.16 -8.03
N VAL A 367 -21.85 -7.54 -7.07
CA VAL A 367 -22.92 -8.53 -7.31
C VAL A 367 -23.94 -8.02 -8.33
N TRP A 368 -24.26 -6.73 -8.31
CA TRP A 368 -25.33 -6.16 -9.14
C TRP A 368 -24.91 -5.82 -10.58
N LEU A 369 -23.67 -5.35 -10.81
CA LEU A 369 -23.20 -4.91 -12.13
C LEU A 369 -22.37 -5.96 -12.89
N MET A 370 -22.12 -7.13 -12.33
CA MET A 370 -21.14 -8.04 -12.91
C MET A 370 -21.69 -8.82 -14.11
N ASP A 371 -21.36 -8.33 -15.30
CA ASP A 371 -21.57 -9.02 -16.58
C ASP A 371 -20.41 -9.97 -16.96
N GLY A 372 -19.50 -10.27 -16.02
CA GLY A 372 -18.32 -11.11 -16.28
C GLY A 372 -17.17 -10.41 -17.01
N THR A 373 -17.19 -9.08 -17.14
CA THR A 373 -16.08 -8.30 -17.71
C THR A 373 -15.28 -7.58 -16.62
N LEU A 374 -13.97 -7.40 -16.86
CA LEU A 374 -13.09 -6.69 -15.93
C LEU A 374 -13.48 -5.20 -15.78
N HIS A 375 -14.05 -4.62 -16.84
CA HIS A 375 -14.49 -3.23 -16.87
C HIS A 375 -15.65 -2.96 -15.91
N THR A 376 -16.70 -3.80 -15.95
CA THR A 376 -17.87 -3.64 -15.07
C THR A 376 -17.50 -3.88 -13.61
N PHE A 377 -16.57 -4.79 -13.34
CA PHE A 377 -16.02 -4.98 -12.00
C PHE A 377 -15.28 -3.73 -11.48
N ALA A 378 -14.40 -3.15 -12.31
CA ALA A 378 -13.67 -1.93 -11.93
C ALA A 378 -14.63 -0.75 -11.69
N LEU A 379 -15.68 -0.63 -12.51
CA LEU A 379 -16.76 0.33 -12.31
C LEU A 379 -17.48 0.09 -10.97
N ALA A 380 -17.82 -1.16 -10.65
CA ALA A 380 -18.47 -1.50 -9.38
C ALA A 380 -17.61 -1.12 -8.16
N VAL A 381 -16.29 -1.31 -8.23
CA VAL A 381 -15.35 -0.86 -7.18
C VAL A 381 -15.38 0.66 -7.03
N ALA A 382 -15.36 1.40 -8.15
CA ALA A 382 -15.42 2.86 -8.13
C ALA A 382 -16.76 3.39 -7.58
N LEU A 383 -17.88 2.76 -7.95
CA LEU A 383 -19.21 3.07 -7.41
C LEU A 383 -19.31 2.77 -5.92
N GLY A 384 -18.79 1.63 -5.46
CA GLY A 384 -18.73 1.30 -4.05
C GLY A 384 -17.94 2.34 -3.25
N GLN A 385 -16.84 2.84 -3.82
CA GLN A 385 -16.07 3.93 -3.23
C GLN A 385 -16.87 5.23 -3.16
N LEU A 386 -17.59 5.59 -4.24
CA LEU A 386 -18.47 6.77 -4.28
C LEU A 386 -19.58 6.70 -3.22
N LEU A 387 -20.21 5.54 -3.05
CA LEU A 387 -21.27 5.31 -2.07
C LEU A 387 -20.80 5.43 -0.62
N SER A 388 -19.51 5.24 -0.35
CA SER A 388 -18.94 5.42 0.99
C SER A 388 -18.77 6.90 1.39
N VAL A 389 -18.75 7.82 0.42
CA VAL A 389 -18.45 9.25 0.63
C VAL A 389 -19.39 9.94 1.63
N PRO A 390 -20.72 9.79 1.54
CA PRO A 390 -21.64 10.46 2.48
C PRO A 390 -21.38 10.05 3.93
N TYR A 391 -21.03 8.79 4.16
CA TYR A 391 -20.75 8.28 5.50
C TYR A 391 -19.41 8.81 6.05
N TYR A 392 -18.39 8.95 5.20
CA TYR A 392 -17.15 9.64 5.55
C TYR A 392 -17.40 11.09 5.96
N LEU A 393 -18.21 11.82 5.18
CA LEU A 393 -18.55 13.21 5.47
C LEU A 393 -19.32 13.36 6.78
N TRP A 394 -20.26 12.47 7.05
CA TRP A 394 -21.00 12.45 8.31
C TRP A 394 -20.10 12.25 9.53
N ILE A 395 -19.12 11.34 9.45
CA ILE A 395 -18.14 11.15 10.53
C ILE A 395 -17.21 12.34 10.69
N HIS A 396 -16.78 12.97 9.59
CA HIS A 396 -15.94 14.17 9.64
C HIS A 396 -16.68 15.35 10.27
N GLU A 397 -17.97 15.52 9.95
CA GLU A 397 -18.80 16.54 10.58
C GLU A 397 -18.94 16.27 12.09
N ARG A 398 -19.25 15.02 12.46
CA ARG A 398 -19.50 14.62 13.85
C ARG A 398 -18.26 14.70 14.75
N TYR A 399 -17.09 14.30 14.25
CA TYR A 399 -15.88 14.14 15.09
C TYR A 399 -14.78 15.17 14.81
N LEU A 400 -14.73 15.74 13.60
CA LEU A 400 -13.72 16.75 13.24
C LEU A 400 -14.29 18.17 13.17
N GLY A 401 -15.62 18.32 13.21
CA GLY A 401 -16.30 19.62 13.05
C GLY A 401 -16.25 20.14 11.61
N LEU A 402 -16.03 19.25 10.64
CA LEU A 402 -15.80 19.61 9.25
C LEU A 402 -17.11 19.58 8.47
N ARG A 403 -17.63 20.77 8.14
CA ARG A 403 -18.85 20.90 7.34
C ARG A 403 -18.63 20.44 5.91
N TRP A 404 -19.62 19.76 5.34
CA TRP A 404 -19.58 19.30 3.95
C TRP A 404 -19.34 20.43 2.94
N THR A 405 -19.82 21.66 3.21
CA THR A 405 -19.61 22.83 2.35
C THR A 405 -18.15 23.29 2.29
N ALA A 406 -17.42 23.18 3.40
CA ALA A 406 -15.99 23.50 3.44
C ALA A 406 -15.19 22.44 2.68
N TRP A 407 -15.59 21.16 2.82
CA TRP A 407 -15.00 20.06 2.09
C TRP A 407 -15.19 20.18 0.58
N THR A 408 -16.43 20.39 0.11
CA THR A 408 -16.72 20.50 -1.33
C THR A 408 -16.00 21.67 -1.97
N ARG A 409 -15.93 22.83 -1.31
CA ARG A 409 -15.20 24.00 -1.80
C ARG A 409 -13.70 23.71 -1.98
N SER A 410 -13.10 23.04 -1.01
CA SER A 410 -11.67 22.67 -1.06
C SER A 410 -11.41 21.64 -2.17
N THR A 411 -12.27 20.63 -2.27
CA THR A 411 -12.13 19.53 -3.22
C THR A 411 -12.42 19.96 -4.66
N MET A 412 -13.39 20.85 -4.89
CA MET A 412 -13.76 21.30 -6.24
C MET A 412 -12.59 21.92 -7.01
N SER A 413 -11.79 22.77 -6.35
CA SER A 413 -10.61 23.38 -6.97
C SER A 413 -9.58 22.33 -7.42
N LEU A 414 -9.44 21.25 -6.66
CA LEU A 414 -8.53 20.14 -6.97
C LEU A 414 -9.08 19.27 -8.09
N VAL A 415 -10.39 19.01 -8.11
CA VAL A 415 -11.06 18.27 -9.19
C VAL A 415 -10.96 19.04 -10.50
N VAL A 416 -11.17 20.36 -10.49
CA VAL A 416 -11.00 21.21 -11.68
C VAL A 416 -9.55 21.14 -12.19
N GLN A 417 -8.55 21.17 -11.30
CA GLN A 417 -7.15 20.99 -11.71
C GLN A 417 -6.90 19.62 -12.35
N ALA A 418 -7.43 18.55 -11.75
CA ALA A 418 -7.27 17.20 -12.27
C ALA A 418 -7.94 17.04 -13.65
N LEU A 419 -9.12 17.63 -13.84
CA LEU A 419 -9.81 17.67 -15.13
C LEU A 419 -9.02 18.48 -16.15
N LEU A 420 -8.47 19.64 -15.78
CA LEU A 420 -7.63 20.45 -16.66
C LEU A 420 -6.44 19.65 -17.15
N VAL A 421 -5.69 19.00 -16.25
CA VAL A 421 -4.55 18.16 -16.61
C VAL A 421 -4.99 16.98 -17.47
N GLY A 422 -6.10 16.31 -17.12
CA GLY A 422 -6.67 15.23 -17.92
C GLY A 422 -7.04 15.66 -19.34
N CYS A 423 -7.69 16.81 -19.50
CA CYS A 423 -8.05 17.38 -20.81
C CYS A 423 -6.82 17.73 -21.64
N VAL A 424 -5.78 18.32 -21.03
CA VAL A 424 -4.50 18.61 -21.73
C VAL A 424 -3.83 17.31 -22.18
N CYS A 425 -3.78 16.30 -21.31
CA CYS A 425 -3.24 14.99 -21.68
C CYS A 425 -4.02 14.36 -22.84
N LEU A 426 -5.36 14.41 -22.80
CA LEU A 426 -6.21 13.88 -23.87
C LEU A 426 -6.00 14.60 -25.19
N GLY A 427 -5.97 15.95 -25.15
CA GLY A 427 -5.74 16.75 -26.35
C GLY A 427 -4.40 16.43 -27.01
N ILE A 428 -3.33 16.36 -26.22
CA ILE A 428 -1.99 16.02 -26.73
C ILE A 428 -1.95 14.59 -27.27
N ARG A 429 -2.57 13.65 -26.55
CA ARG A 429 -2.58 12.24 -26.98
C ARG A 429 -3.33 12.03 -28.29
N GLN A 430 -4.38 12.80 -28.55
CA GLN A 430 -5.12 12.80 -29.81
C GLN A 430 -4.33 13.44 -30.96
N MET A 431 -3.48 14.43 -30.67
CA MET A 431 -2.61 15.06 -31.68
C MET A 431 -1.40 14.19 -32.06
N LEU A 432 -0.96 13.31 -31.16
CA LEU A 432 0.14 12.38 -31.41
C LEU A 432 -0.33 11.19 -32.27
N PRO A 433 0.42 10.79 -33.32
CA PRO A 433 0.14 9.57 -34.08
C PRO A 433 -0.02 8.34 -33.18
N GLN A 434 -0.97 7.47 -33.52
CA GLN A 434 -1.25 6.26 -32.72
C GLN A 434 -0.09 5.26 -32.72
N ASP A 435 0.74 5.26 -33.77
CA ASP A 435 1.90 4.36 -33.94
C ASP A 435 3.19 4.84 -33.26
N ILE A 436 3.15 5.99 -32.55
CA ILE A 436 4.32 6.49 -31.85
C ILE A 436 4.76 5.51 -30.76
N ALA A 437 6.08 5.36 -30.61
CA ALA A 437 6.66 4.56 -29.55
C ALA A 437 6.12 5.02 -28.16
N PRO A 438 5.58 4.10 -27.33
CA PRO A 438 4.89 4.46 -26.09
C PRO A 438 5.71 5.35 -25.14
N TRP A 439 7.03 5.22 -25.12
CA TRP A 439 7.90 6.05 -24.29
C TRP A 439 7.91 7.53 -24.74
N ILE A 440 7.82 7.82 -26.04
CA ILE A 440 7.73 9.19 -26.57
C ILE A 440 6.40 9.80 -26.16
N ALA A 441 5.30 9.05 -26.33
CA ALA A 441 3.97 9.50 -25.93
C ALA A 441 3.93 9.86 -24.43
N ILE A 442 4.51 9.04 -23.56
CA ILE A 442 4.58 9.29 -22.11
C ILE A 442 5.44 10.51 -21.79
N VAL A 443 6.62 10.66 -22.42
CA VAL A 443 7.53 11.79 -22.13
C VAL A 443 6.91 13.11 -22.58
N VAL A 444 6.36 13.17 -23.80
CA VAL A 444 5.74 14.39 -24.35
C VAL A 444 4.51 14.76 -23.55
N THR A 445 3.60 13.81 -23.33
CA THR A 445 2.37 14.07 -22.58
C THR A 445 2.65 14.37 -21.12
N GLY A 446 3.64 13.71 -20.51
CA GLY A 446 4.06 13.94 -19.13
C GLY A 446 4.70 15.33 -18.92
N ALA A 447 5.53 15.79 -19.86
CA ALA A 447 6.10 17.14 -19.81
C ALA A 447 5.01 18.21 -19.87
N CYS A 448 4.03 18.04 -20.76
CA CYS A 448 2.91 18.97 -20.87
C CYS A 448 1.94 18.87 -19.69
N ALA A 449 1.71 17.67 -19.14
CA ALA A 449 0.93 17.47 -17.91
C ALA A 449 1.56 18.21 -16.73
N MET A 450 2.90 18.20 -16.62
CA MET A 450 3.62 18.97 -15.61
C MET A 450 3.44 20.47 -15.81
N LEU A 451 3.52 20.98 -17.05
CA LEU A 451 3.28 22.39 -17.35
C LEU A 451 1.83 22.81 -17.02
N ALA A 452 0.84 22.00 -17.40
CA ALA A 452 -0.56 22.22 -17.08
C ALA A 452 -0.83 22.17 -15.57
N PHE A 453 -0.16 21.25 -14.86
CA PHE A 453 -0.22 21.15 -13.41
C PHE A 453 0.33 22.41 -12.73
N LEU A 454 1.50 22.91 -13.17
CA LEU A 454 2.09 24.13 -12.66
C LEU A 454 1.21 25.35 -12.96
N ALA A 455 0.72 25.49 -14.20
CA ALA A 455 -0.20 26.57 -14.58
C ALA A 455 -1.49 26.53 -13.75
N GLY A 456 -2.10 25.34 -13.60
CA GLY A 456 -3.30 25.14 -12.80
C GLY A 456 -3.09 25.46 -11.31
N CYS A 457 -1.92 25.14 -10.75
CA CYS A 457 -1.56 25.54 -9.38
C CYS A 457 -1.65 27.07 -9.20
N PHE A 458 -1.06 27.85 -10.11
CA PHE A 458 -1.05 29.31 -10.02
C PHE A 458 -2.41 29.95 -10.36
N LEU A 459 -3.13 29.43 -11.35
CA LEU A 459 -4.42 29.97 -11.80
C LEU A 459 -5.54 29.72 -10.78
N LEU A 460 -5.59 28.51 -10.20
CA LEU A 460 -6.63 28.12 -9.25
C LEU A 460 -6.27 28.51 -7.80
N SER A 461 -5.17 29.23 -7.59
CA SER A 461 -4.67 29.65 -6.27
C SER A 461 -4.63 28.49 -5.26
N LEU A 462 -4.15 27.33 -5.71
CA LEU A 462 -4.15 26.14 -4.88
C LEU A 462 -3.17 26.27 -3.72
N PRO A 463 -3.40 25.59 -2.58
CA PRO A 463 -2.50 25.62 -1.42
C PRO A 463 -1.06 25.25 -1.78
N MET A 464 -0.88 24.40 -2.80
CA MET A 464 0.43 23.99 -3.31
C MET A 464 1.20 25.16 -3.97
N ALA A 465 0.50 26.10 -4.60
CA ALA A 465 1.13 27.27 -5.22
C ALA A 465 1.75 28.20 -4.19
N ASP A 466 1.11 28.36 -3.03
CA ASP A 466 1.65 29.15 -1.93
C ASP A 466 2.89 28.49 -1.33
N GLU A 467 2.90 27.16 -1.24
CA GLU A 467 4.08 26.41 -0.79
C GLU A 467 5.23 26.50 -1.81
N LEU A 468 4.94 26.40 -3.11
CA LEU A 468 5.92 26.61 -4.18
C LEU A 468 6.52 28.03 -4.15
N LYS A 469 5.70 29.06 -3.91
CA LYS A 469 6.16 30.45 -3.73
C LYS A 469 7.07 30.57 -2.51
N ARG A 470 6.71 29.96 -1.37
CA ARG A 470 7.55 29.93 -0.16
C ARG A 470 8.89 29.24 -0.41
N MET A 471 8.90 28.09 -1.07
CA MET A 471 10.13 27.37 -1.41
C MET A 471 11.03 28.21 -2.33
N ARG A 472 10.47 28.85 -3.35
CA ARG A 472 11.20 29.78 -4.23
C ARG A 472 11.82 30.92 -3.44
N HIS A 473 11.08 31.53 -2.51
CA HIS A 473 11.58 32.64 -1.69
C HIS A 473 12.75 32.21 -0.80
N THR A 474 12.66 31.04 -0.16
CA THR A 474 13.73 30.47 0.67
C THR A 474 14.98 30.12 -0.15
N LEU A 475 14.82 29.59 -1.36
CA LEU A 475 15.93 29.30 -2.28
C LEU A 475 16.61 30.58 -2.77
N MET A 476 15.84 31.64 -3.05
CA MET A 476 16.36 32.94 -3.45
C MET A 476 17.08 33.65 -2.29
N GLN A 477 16.60 33.51 -1.05
CA GLN A 477 17.27 34.02 0.15
C GLN A 477 18.59 33.27 0.45
N ARG A 478 18.62 31.94 0.29
CA ARG A 478 19.86 31.15 0.42
C ARG A 478 20.90 31.45 -0.65
N ARG A 479 20.49 31.88 -1.85
CA ARG A 479 21.43 32.36 -2.88
C ARG A 479 21.94 33.79 -2.62
N ARG A 480 21.27 34.57 -1.76
CA ARG A 480 21.65 35.95 -1.42
C ARG A 480 22.54 36.08 -0.18
N ASN A 481 22.56 35.08 0.70
CA ASN A 481 23.47 35.00 1.83
C ASN A 481 24.41 33.79 1.63
N PRO A 482 25.58 33.97 1.00
CA PRO A 482 26.60 32.93 0.91
C PRO A 482 27.14 32.51 2.28
#